data_AF-A0A7S1VWX7-F1
#
_entry.id   AF-A0A7S1VWX7-F1
#
_cell.length_a   1.000
_cell.length_b   1.000
_cell.length_c   1.000
_cell.angle_alpha   90.00
_cell.angle_beta   90.00
_cell.angle_gamma   90.00
#
_symmetry.space_group_name_H-M   'P 1'
#
loop_
_entity.id
_entity.type
_entity.pdbx_description
1 polymer ?
#
loop_
_entity_poly.entity_id
_entity_poly.type
_entity_poly.pdbx_seq_one_letter_code
_entity_poly.pdbx_strand_id
1 'polypeptide(L)'
;MMIQYSNFVALVCMTLTPAATQGFVPPRPGFTSVQTMATSPTVLHANLFDRFTRVVKGNVNNVLQKWEDPEKVMNQALNDMQSDIVKVRQTYAEVTATQRRLGSQRAQYEAVADDWYRKAQLALKRGQEDLARAALARREQALEQAKAIQAQMEAQESNLESLFRGMQTLEGKILEAKSKKNQMAARARTAKSTQMVNDMLSGLTGKTSMDAFNRMEEKVEALEAA
;
A
#
# COMPACT_ATOMS: atom_id res chain seq x y z
N MET A 1 -19.35 -35.07 -1.21
CA MET A 1 -20.03 -34.59 0.00
C MET A 1 -20.95 -33.44 -0.40
N MET A 2 -22.19 -33.79 -0.72
CA MET A 2 -23.29 -32.93 -1.18
C MET A 2 -24.38 -32.95 -0.12
N ILE A 3 -24.85 -31.79 0.37
CA ILE A 3 -26.15 -31.60 1.05
C ILE A 3 -26.56 -30.15 0.74
N GLN A 4 -27.45 -29.93 -0.23
CA GLN A 4 -28.89 -29.59 -0.08
C GLN A 4 -29.18 -28.46 0.91
N TYR A 5 -29.89 -27.41 0.46
CA TYR A 5 -31.22 -27.05 0.97
C TYR A 5 -31.96 -26.18 -0.06
N SER A 6 -33.18 -26.59 -0.35
CA SER A 6 -34.14 -26.00 -1.27
C SER A 6 -35.31 -25.42 -0.46
N ASN A 7 -35.94 -24.38 -0.99
CA ASN A 7 -37.31 -23.91 -0.74
C ASN A 7 -37.71 -23.42 0.67
N PHE A 8 -38.01 -22.12 0.76
CA PHE A 8 -39.23 -21.68 1.46
C PHE A 8 -39.87 -20.49 0.72
N VAL A 9 -41.09 -20.75 0.25
CA VAL A 9 -41.99 -19.86 -0.47
C VAL A 9 -43.03 -19.33 0.54
N ALA A 10 -43.47 -18.09 0.35
CA ALA A 10 -44.75 -17.50 0.76
C ALA A 10 -45.15 -17.45 2.26
N LEU A 11 -45.22 -16.21 2.78
CA LEU A 11 -46.21 -15.68 3.74
C LEU A 11 -45.85 -14.18 3.86
N VAL A 12 -46.67 -13.18 3.57
CA VAL A 12 -47.92 -12.82 4.24
C VAL A 12 -48.63 -11.79 3.36
N CYS A 13 -49.91 -12.04 3.09
CA CYS A 13 -50.86 -11.06 2.57
C CYS A 13 -51.83 -10.72 3.72
N MET A 14 -52.30 -9.47 3.74
CA MET A 14 -53.65 -9.07 4.20
C MET A 14 -53.88 -8.86 5.71
N THR A 15 -53.77 -7.60 6.16
CA THR A 15 -54.79 -6.96 7.02
C THR A 15 -54.88 -5.46 6.71
N LEU A 16 -56.01 -5.05 6.15
CA LEU A 16 -56.47 -3.67 5.98
C LEU A 16 -57.27 -3.24 7.22
N THR A 17 -56.99 -2.07 7.80
CA THR A 17 -57.95 -1.27 8.58
C THR A 17 -57.49 0.21 8.63
N PRO A 18 -58.40 1.21 8.71
CA PRO A 18 -58.18 2.52 8.13
C PRO A 18 -57.89 3.67 9.14
N ALA A 19 -57.31 4.73 8.58
CA ALA A 19 -57.45 6.16 8.90
C ALA A 19 -57.51 6.59 10.39
N ALA A 20 -56.42 7.23 10.84
CA ALA A 20 -56.48 8.31 11.82
C ALA A 20 -55.55 9.44 11.40
N THR A 21 -56.17 10.55 11.04
CA THR A 21 -55.61 11.85 10.66
C THR A 21 -54.83 12.46 11.82
N GLN A 22 -53.51 12.58 11.74
CA GLN A 22 -52.73 13.54 12.55
C GLN A 22 -51.54 14.10 11.78
N GLY A 23 -51.59 15.42 11.53
CA GLY A 23 -50.44 16.33 11.56
C GLY A 23 -49.26 16.06 10.63
N PHE A 24 -49.41 16.38 9.35
CA PHE A 24 -48.26 16.66 8.48
C PHE A 24 -47.62 17.99 8.91
N VAL A 25 -46.45 17.92 9.55
CA VAL A 25 -45.55 19.07 9.77
C VAL A 25 -44.38 18.91 8.81
N PRO A 26 -44.17 19.81 7.84
CA PRO A 26 -42.98 19.74 6.99
C PRO A 26 -41.75 20.12 7.82
N PRO A 27 -40.62 19.41 7.70
CA PRO A 27 -39.38 19.87 8.30
C PRO A 27 -38.92 21.16 7.60
N ARG A 28 -38.68 22.21 8.41
CA ARG A 28 -38.02 23.46 7.98
C ARG A 28 -36.70 23.13 7.27
N PRO A 29 -36.37 23.76 6.13
CA PRO A 29 -35.02 23.73 5.59
C PRO A 29 -34.12 24.58 6.49
N GLY A 30 -33.50 23.94 7.49
CA GLY A 30 -32.31 24.46 8.13
C GLY A 30 -31.17 24.42 7.12
N PHE A 31 -30.78 25.58 6.60
CA PHE A 31 -29.50 25.75 5.90
C PHE A 31 -28.38 25.56 6.91
N THR A 32 -28.08 24.30 7.21
CA THR A 32 -26.78 23.92 7.73
C THR A 32 -25.92 23.73 6.49
N SER A 33 -24.98 24.64 6.26
CA SER A 33 -23.91 24.42 5.28
C SER A 33 -23.20 23.13 5.66
N VAL A 34 -23.58 22.02 5.03
CA VAL A 34 -22.76 20.82 5.00
C VAL A 34 -21.54 21.24 4.19
N GLN A 35 -20.51 21.70 4.90
CA GLN A 35 -19.19 21.88 4.34
C GLN A 35 -18.78 20.48 3.86
N THR A 36 -18.92 20.25 2.56
CA THR A 36 -18.37 19.08 1.88
C THR A 36 -16.87 19.14 2.05
N MET A 37 -16.34 18.58 3.14
CA MET A 37 -14.92 18.29 3.24
C MET A 37 -14.66 17.18 2.23
N ALA A 38 -14.36 17.58 1.00
CA ALA A 38 -13.68 16.74 0.04
C ALA A 38 -12.33 16.35 0.66
N THR A 39 -12.30 15.21 1.36
CA THR A 39 -11.04 14.52 1.61
C THR A 39 -10.54 14.02 0.27
N SER A 40 -9.69 14.81 -0.38
CA SER A 40 -8.92 14.39 -1.54
C SER A 40 -8.12 13.13 -1.19
N PRO A 41 -8.34 11.97 -1.83
CA PRO A 41 -7.53 10.79 -1.59
C PRO A 41 -6.28 10.87 -2.46
N THR A 42 -5.44 11.90 -2.30
CA THR A 42 -4.27 12.08 -3.19
C THR A 42 -3.15 12.93 -2.61
N VAL A 43 -2.71 12.66 -1.38
CA VAL A 43 -1.42 13.19 -0.88
C VAL A 43 -0.74 12.24 0.12
N LEU A 44 -0.72 10.94 -0.16
CA LEU A 44 0.20 10.03 0.56
C LEU A 44 1.53 9.81 -0.19
N HIS A 45 1.56 10.03 -1.51
CA HIS A 45 2.72 9.69 -2.35
C HIS A 45 3.82 10.75 -2.39
N ALA A 46 3.51 12.03 -2.14
CA ALA A 46 4.51 13.10 -2.17
C ALA A 46 5.33 13.15 -0.87
N ASN A 47 4.77 12.81 0.30
CA ASN A 47 5.43 13.12 1.57
C ASN A 47 6.61 12.18 1.92
N LEU A 48 6.54 10.89 1.56
CA LEU A 48 7.67 9.96 1.76
C LEU A 48 8.85 10.27 0.83
N PHE A 49 8.56 10.53 -0.45
CA PHE A 49 9.59 10.82 -1.44
C PHE A 49 10.23 12.19 -1.21
N ASP A 50 9.42 13.20 -0.83
CA ASP A 50 9.89 14.55 -0.56
C ASP A 50 10.65 14.67 0.78
N ARG A 51 10.40 13.76 1.73
CA ARG A 51 11.26 13.56 2.90
C ARG A 51 12.61 12.97 2.51
N PHE A 52 12.64 11.97 1.64
CA PHE A 52 13.90 11.38 1.16
C PHE A 52 14.75 12.38 0.35
N THR A 53 14.14 13.11 -0.59
CA THR A 53 14.85 14.13 -1.40
C THR A 53 15.32 15.31 -0.55
N ARG A 54 14.56 15.75 0.45
CA ARG A 54 14.97 16.80 1.41
C ARG A 54 16.12 16.37 2.31
N VAL A 55 16.15 15.10 2.74
CA VAL A 55 17.30 14.54 3.49
C VAL A 55 18.54 14.44 2.61
N VAL A 56 18.39 14.16 1.30
CA VAL A 56 19.51 14.09 0.36
C VAL A 56 20.00 15.48 -0.11
N LYS A 57 19.12 16.47 -0.28
CA LYS A 57 19.47 17.81 -0.78
C LYS A 57 19.75 18.84 0.32
N GLY A 58 19.17 18.70 1.51
CA GLY A 58 19.20 19.73 2.54
C GLY A 58 19.98 19.31 3.78
N ASN A 59 21.31 19.14 3.69
CA ASN A 59 22.27 19.39 4.79
C ASN A 59 23.71 18.93 4.50
N VAL A 60 24.26 19.27 3.34
CA VAL A 60 25.69 19.00 3.09
C VAL A 60 26.61 19.95 3.87
N ASN A 61 26.09 21.05 4.45
CA ASN A 61 26.98 22.11 4.96
C ASN A 61 26.97 22.35 6.49
N ASN A 62 26.02 21.82 7.29
CA ASN A 62 25.95 22.16 8.74
C ASN A 62 25.50 21.03 9.69
N VAL A 63 25.56 19.77 9.27
CA VAL A 63 25.05 18.63 10.06
C VAL A 63 26.13 17.72 10.66
N LEU A 64 27.40 18.08 10.49
CA LEU A 64 28.51 17.22 10.85
C LEU A 64 28.73 17.05 12.37
N GLN A 65 28.08 17.84 13.23
CA GLN A 65 28.36 17.83 14.68
C GLN A 65 27.19 17.35 15.56
N LYS A 66 26.03 16.96 15.00
CA LYS A 66 24.86 16.56 15.82
C LYS A 66 24.07 15.35 15.34
N TRP A 67 24.56 14.63 14.32
CA TRP A 67 23.92 13.43 13.82
C TRP A 67 24.69 12.20 14.29
N GLU A 68 24.17 11.61 15.35
CA GLU A 68 24.80 10.60 16.21
C GLU A 68 25.25 9.30 15.52
N ASP A 69 24.84 9.00 14.28
CA ASP A 69 25.50 8.01 13.41
C ASP A 69 24.82 7.97 12.02
N PRO A 70 25.50 8.33 10.92
CA PRO A 70 24.93 8.29 9.56
C PRO A 70 24.51 6.86 9.15
N GLU A 71 25.17 5.84 9.70
CA GLU A 71 24.83 4.44 9.50
C GLU A 71 23.44 4.09 10.08
N LYS A 72 23.11 4.62 11.25
CA LYS A 72 21.83 4.35 11.93
C LYS A 72 20.64 4.93 11.17
N VAL A 73 20.77 6.15 10.63
CA VAL A 73 19.72 6.80 9.84
C VAL A 73 19.46 6.06 8.52
N MET A 74 20.53 5.63 7.84
CA MET A 74 20.39 4.84 6.60
C MET A 74 19.79 3.46 6.87
N ASN A 75 20.14 2.83 8.00
CA ASN A 75 19.54 1.56 8.43
C ASN A 75 18.04 1.71 8.68
N GLN A 76 17.63 2.76 9.39
CA GLN A 76 16.23 3.04 9.65
C GLN A 76 15.46 3.28 8.36
N ALA A 77 15.97 4.12 7.46
CA ALA A 77 15.32 4.38 6.17
C ALA A 77 15.16 3.10 5.33
N LEU A 78 16.17 2.23 5.31
CA LEU A 78 16.11 0.95 4.57
C LEU A 78 15.10 -0.01 5.21
N ASN A 79 14.97 -0.01 6.54
CA ASN A 79 13.96 -0.81 7.25
C ASN A 79 12.54 -0.28 6.99
N ASP A 80 12.34 1.03 7.00
CA ASP A 80 11.05 1.66 6.70
C ASP A 80 10.62 1.33 5.26
N MET A 81 11.53 1.46 4.29
CA MET A 81 11.24 1.10 2.89
C MET A 81 10.93 -0.40 2.72
N GLN A 82 11.59 -1.28 3.48
CA GLN A 82 11.28 -2.72 3.49
C GLN A 82 9.89 -3.00 4.08
N SER A 83 9.47 -2.28 5.13
CA SER A 83 8.11 -2.41 5.65
C SER A 83 7.08 -1.90 4.65
N ASP A 84 7.36 -0.77 4.01
CA ASP A 84 6.41 -0.14 3.09
C ASP A 84 6.20 -0.93 1.81
N ILE A 85 7.25 -1.56 1.24
CA ILE A 85 7.07 -2.42 0.07
C ILE A 85 6.18 -3.64 0.36
N VAL A 86 6.23 -4.18 1.59
CA VAL A 86 5.33 -5.28 2.00
C VAL A 86 3.88 -4.80 1.99
N LYS A 87 3.60 -3.61 2.55
CA LYS A 87 2.25 -3.01 2.55
C LYS A 87 1.76 -2.70 1.13
N VAL A 88 2.64 -2.18 0.27
CA VAL A 88 2.31 -1.89 -1.14
C VAL A 88 1.95 -3.20 -1.87
N ARG A 89 2.72 -4.28 -1.67
CA ARG A 89 2.43 -5.60 -2.24
C ARG A 89 1.10 -6.17 -1.74
N GLN A 90 0.80 -6.01 -0.45
CA GLN A 90 -0.49 -6.41 0.12
C GLN A 90 -1.65 -5.65 -0.52
N THR A 91 -1.54 -4.32 -0.58
CA THR A 91 -2.56 -3.46 -1.20
C THR A 91 -2.76 -3.83 -2.68
N TYR A 92 -1.66 -4.04 -3.42
CA TYR A 92 -1.73 -4.49 -4.81
C TYR A 92 -2.45 -5.84 -4.96
N ALA A 93 -2.17 -6.79 -4.06
CA ALA A 93 -2.84 -8.09 -4.05
C ALA A 93 -4.35 -7.96 -3.76
N GLU A 94 -4.75 -7.11 -2.82
CA GLU A 94 -6.15 -6.83 -2.49
C GLU A 94 -6.91 -6.20 -3.66
N VAL A 95 -6.30 -5.22 -4.33
CA VAL A 95 -6.88 -4.57 -5.52
C VAL A 95 -6.99 -5.59 -6.67
N THR A 96 -5.97 -6.41 -6.87
CA THR A 96 -6.00 -7.49 -7.88
C THR A 96 -7.07 -8.53 -7.57
N ALA A 97 -7.25 -8.91 -6.29
CA ALA A 97 -8.29 -9.83 -5.86
C ALA A 97 -9.69 -9.24 -6.12
N THR A 98 -9.87 -7.93 -5.88
CA THR A 98 -11.11 -7.21 -6.18
C THR A 98 -11.40 -7.22 -7.69
N GLN A 99 -10.39 -6.95 -8.54
CA GLN A 99 -10.53 -7.02 -10.00
C GLN A 99 -10.93 -8.43 -10.46
N ARG A 100 -10.34 -9.48 -9.88
CA ARG A 100 -10.72 -10.87 -10.18
C ARG A 100 -12.16 -11.17 -9.78
N ARG A 101 -12.60 -10.69 -8.61
CA ARG A 101 -13.98 -10.86 -8.14
C ARG A 101 -14.98 -10.20 -9.10
N LEU A 102 -14.69 -9.00 -9.59
CA LEU A 102 -15.49 -8.33 -10.61
C LEU A 102 -15.52 -9.14 -11.91
N GLY A 103 -14.38 -9.67 -12.36
CA GLY A 103 -14.30 -10.55 -13.51
C GLY A 103 -15.17 -11.81 -13.37
N SER A 104 -15.16 -12.46 -12.21
CA SER A 104 -16.04 -13.59 -11.92
C SER A 104 -17.52 -13.19 -11.91
N GLN A 105 -17.86 -12.02 -11.36
CA GLN A 105 -19.22 -11.51 -11.34
C GLN A 105 -19.74 -11.20 -12.75
N ARG A 106 -18.91 -10.59 -13.60
CA ARG A 106 -19.22 -10.39 -15.02
C ARG A 106 -19.52 -11.72 -15.71
N ALA A 107 -18.65 -12.72 -15.54
CA ALA A 107 -18.83 -14.04 -16.13
C ALA A 107 -20.13 -14.73 -15.67
N GLN A 108 -20.55 -14.52 -14.41
CA GLN A 108 -21.84 -15.02 -13.92
C GLN A 108 -23.03 -14.38 -14.67
N TYR A 109 -23.02 -13.07 -14.87
CA TYR A 109 -24.07 -12.39 -15.62
C TYR A 109 -24.09 -12.79 -17.11
N GLU A 110 -22.92 -13.00 -17.71
CA GLU A 110 -22.81 -13.54 -19.08
C GLU A 110 -23.42 -14.95 -19.17
N ALA A 111 -23.13 -15.84 -18.21
CA ALA A 111 -23.73 -17.16 -18.16
C ALA A 111 -25.27 -17.10 -18.00
N VAL A 112 -25.78 -16.19 -17.18
CA VAL A 112 -27.22 -15.95 -17.04
C VAL A 112 -27.83 -15.45 -18.35
N ALA A 113 -27.14 -14.57 -19.07
CA ALA A 113 -27.58 -14.10 -20.38
C ALA A 113 -27.65 -15.25 -21.40
N ASP A 114 -26.65 -16.13 -21.42
CA ASP A 114 -26.63 -17.31 -22.29
C ASP A 114 -27.75 -18.31 -21.95
N ASP A 115 -28.07 -18.48 -20.68
CA ASP A 115 -29.21 -19.30 -20.25
C ASP A 115 -30.54 -18.75 -20.76
N TRP A 116 -30.75 -17.43 -20.63
CA TRP A 116 -31.94 -16.77 -21.18
C TRP A 116 -32.00 -16.86 -22.69
N TYR A 117 -30.85 -16.79 -23.37
CA TYR A 117 -30.77 -16.98 -24.81
C TYR A 117 -31.20 -18.39 -25.23
N ARG A 118 -30.71 -19.43 -24.55
CA ARG A 118 -31.12 -20.82 -24.79
C ARG A 118 -32.62 -21.03 -24.55
N LYS A 119 -33.18 -20.41 -23.50
CA LYS A 119 -34.62 -20.44 -23.22
C LYS A 119 -35.43 -19.75 -24.32
N ALA A 120 -34.98 -18.60 -24.82
CA ALA A 120 -35.63 -17.89 -25.92
C ALA A 120 -35.65 -18.75 -27.21
N GLN A 121 -34.53 -19.38 -27.55
CA GLN A 121 -34.44 -20.30 -28.70
C GLN A 121 -35.42 -21.47 -28.57
N LEU A 122 -35.56 -22.05 -27.37
CA LEU A 122 -36.50 -23.14 -27.13
C LEU A 122 -37.97 -22.70 -27.24
N ALA A 123 -38.29 -21.50 -26.75
CA ALA A 123 -39.62 -20.92 -26.87
C ALA A 123 -39.99 -20.65 -28.34
N LEU A 124 -39.06 -20.11 -29.14
CA LEU A 124 -39.25 -19.91 -30.58
C LEU A 124 -39.49 -21.23 -31.32
N LYS A 125 -38.73 -22.28 -31.01
CA LYS A 125 -38.93 -23.62 -31.59
C LYS A 125 -40.32 -24.20 -31.30
N ARG A 126 -40.97 -23.75 -30.22
CA ARG A 126 -42.32 -24.15 -29.81
C ARG A 126 -43.41 -23.20 -30.28
N GLY A 127 -43.08 -22.19 -31.09
CA GLY A 127 -44.03 -21.15 -31.54
C GLY A 127 -44.50 -20.19 -30.44
N GLN A 128 -43.80 -20.14 -29.31
CA GLN A 128 -44.15 -19.31 -28.16
C GLN A 128 -43.42 -17.97 -28.21
N GLU A 129 -43.82 -17.10 -29.14
CA GLU A 129 -43.13 -15.83 -29.42
C GLU A 129 -43.11 -14.86 -28.24
N ASP A 130 -44.18 -14.80 -27.45
CA ASP A 130 -44.25 -13.91 -26.28
C ASP A 130 -43.26 -14.32 -25.20
N LEU A 131 -43.12 -15.64 -24.96
CA LEU A 131 -42.13 -16.17 -24.02
C LEU A 131 -40.69 -15.96 -24.53
N ALA A 132 -40.48 -16.06 -25.85
CA ALA A 132 -39.19 -15.76 -26.45
C ALA A 132 -38.80 -14.29 -26.27
N ARG A 133 -39.74 -13.36 -26.52
CA ARG A 133 -39.52 -11.92 -26.29
C ARG A 133 -39.22 -11.62 -24.82
N ALA A 134 -39.99 -12.19 -23.89
CA ALA A 134 -39.75 -12.01 -22.46
C ALA A 134 -38.37 -12.54 -22.04
N ALA A 135 -37.95 -13.70 -22.56
CA ALA A 135 -36.62 -14.26 -22.29
C ALA A 135 -35.49 -13.39 -22.87
N LEU A 136 -35.66 -12.83 -24.07
CA LEU A 136 -34.69 -11.89 -24.65
C LEU A 136 -34.57 -10.59 -23.84
N ALA A 137 -35.67 -10.06 -23.33
CA ALA A 137 -35.62 -8.89 -22.43
C ALA A 137 -34.81 -9.18 -21.15
N ARG A 138 -34.94 -10.39 -20.57
CA ARG A 138 -34.13 -10.80 -19.41
C ARG A 138 -32.65 -10.99 -19.76
N ARG A 139 -32.35 -11.50 -20.95
CA ARG A 139 -30.98 -11.58 -21.46
C ARG A 139 -30.36 -10.19 -21.56
N GLU A 140 -31.08 -9.23 -22.13
CA GLU A 140 -30.61 -7.86 -22.30
C GLU A 140 -30.27 -7.21 -20.95
N GLN A 141 -31.15 -7.37 -19.95
CA GLN A 141 -30.88 -6.91 -18.58
C GLN A 141 -29.59 -7.53 -18.01
N ALA A 142 -29.36 -8.83 -18.19
CA ALA A 142 -28.14 -9.49 -17.70
C ALA A 142 -26.88 -8.99 -18.43
N LEU A 143 -26.96 -8.75 -19.75
CA LEU A 143 -25.86 -8.18 -20.52
C LEU A 143 -25.55 -6.73 -20.11
N GLU A 144 -26.57 -5.95 -19.78
CA GLU A 144 -26.39 -4.59 -19.28
C GLU A 144 -25.64 -4.58 -17.93
N GLN A 145 -25.95 -5.51 -17.03
CA GLN A 145 -25.19 -5.69 -15.78
C GLN A 145 -23.75 -6.12 -16.03
N ALA A 146 -23.53 -7.08 -16.95
CA ALA A 146 -22.17 -7.49 -17.33
C ALA A 146 -21.36 -6.32 -17.91
N LYS A 147 -21.98 -5.49 -18.75
CA LYS A 147 -21.37 -4.29 -19.33
C LYS A 147 -21.05 -3.23 -18.28
N ALA A 148 -21.93 -3.03 -17.30
CA ALA A 148 -21.68 -2.10 -16.20
C ALA A 148 -20.46 -2.53 -15.37
N ILE A 149 -20.32 -3.84 -15.08
CA ILE A 149 -19.14 -4.37 -14.39
C ILE A 149 -17.88 -4.24 -15.25
N GLN A 150 -17.98 -4.50 -16.55
CA GLN A 150 -16.87 -4.33 -17.48
C GLN A 150 -16.35 -2.88 -17.48
N ALA A 151 -17.25 -1.89 -17.54
CA ALA A 151 -16.87 -0.48 -17.45
C ALA A 151 -16.19 -0.13 -16.10
N GLN A 152 -16.65 -0.72 -15.00
CA GLN A 152 -16.00 -0.57 -13.69
C GLN A 152 -14.58 -1.17 -13.67
N MET A 153 -14.38 -2.32 -14.33
CA MET A 153 -13.08 -2.97 -14.44
C MET A 153 -12.10 -2.14 -15.29
N GLU A 154 -12.56 -1.59 -16.40
CA GLU A 154 -11.76 -0.72 -17.29
C GLU A 154 -11.36 0.59 -16.58
N ALA A 155 -12.29 1.18 -15.82
CA ALA A 155 -12.01 2.38 -15.03
C ALA A 155 -10.93 2.15 -13.94
N GLN A 156 -10.77 0.91 -13.48
CA GLN A 156 -9.78 0.54 -12.46
C GLN A 156 -8.44 0.05 -13.03
N GLU A 157 -8.39 -0.30 -14.31
CA GLU A 157 -7.21 -0.90 -14.95
C GLU A 157 -6.01 0.05 -14.94
N SER A 158 -6.22 1.33 -15.28
CA SER A 158 -5.14 2.34 -15.26
C SER A 158 -4.59 2.58 -13.86
N ASN A 159 -5.44 2.52 -12.82
CA ASN A 159 -5.03 2.64 -11.43
C ASN A 159 -4.19 1.43 -11.00
N LEU A 160 -4.58 0.22 -11.40
CA LEU A 160 -3.87 -1.01 -11.12
C LEU A 160 -2.49 -1.02 -11.81
N GLU A 161 -2.41 -0.55 -13.05
CA GLU A 161 -1.15 -0.41 -13.78
C GLU A 161 -0.22 0.62 -13.12
N SER A 162 -0.75 1.77 -12.70
CA SER A 162 0.00 2.79 -11.97
C SER A 162 0.56 2.25 -10.64
N LEU A 163 -0.26 1.49 -9.89
CA LEU A 163 0.17 0.82 -8.66
C LEU A 163 1.31 -0.18 -8.93
N PHE A 164 1.19 -0.99 -9.99
CA PHE A 164 2.22 -1.94 -10.37
C PHE A 164 3.55 -1.25 -10.74
N ARG A 165 3.50 -0.21 -11.58
CA ARG A 165 4.68 0.59 -11.97
C ARG A 165 5.31 1.28 -10.76
N GLY A 166 4.49 1.82 -9.85
CA GLY A 166 4.93 2.42 -8.60
C GLY A 166 5.64 1.42 -7.69
N MET A 167 5.09 0.21 -7.56
CA MET A 167 5.69 -0.89 -6.81
C MET A 167 7.06 -1.28 -7.38
N GLN A 168 7.18 -1.50 -8.69
CA GLN A 168 8.46 -1.83 -9.33
C GLN A 168 9.51 -0.73 -9.15
N THR A 169 9.10 0.53 -9.26
CA THR A 169 9.98 1.68 -9.04
C THR A 169 10.50 1.71 -7.60
N LEU A 170 9.64 1.40 -6.61
CA LEU A 170 10.03 1.35 -5.21
C LEU A 170 11.02 0.20 -4.95
N GLU A 171 10.79 -0.97 -5.54
CA GLU A 171 11.72 -2.11 -5.46
C GLU A 171 13.10 -1.76 -6.01
N GLY A 172 13.16 -1.11 -7.18
CA GLY A 172 14.42 -0.64 -7.76
C GLY A 172 15.17 0.32 -6.83
N LYS A 173 14.48 1.30 -6.27
CA LYS A 173 15.06 2.28 -5.33
C LYS A 173 15.56 1.65 -4.04
N ILE A 174 14.91 0.59 -3.55
CA ILE A 174 15.38 -0.17 -2.38
C ILE A 174 16.72 -0.85 -2.69
N LEU A 175 16.85 -1.45 -3.87
CA LEU A 175 18.10 -2.09 -4.29
C LEU A 175 19.24 -1.06 -4.42
N GLU A 176 18.96 0.09 -5.03
CA GLU A 176 19.92 1.19 -5.12
C GLU A 176 20.34 1.72 -3.73
N ALA A 177 19.37 1.94 -2.84
CA ALA A 177 19.63 2.38 -1.47
C ALA A 177 20.49 1.38 -0.69
N LYS A 178 20.24 0.07 -0.86
CA LYS A 178 21.03 -1.00 -0.26
C LYS A 178 22.46 -1.02 -0.78
N SER A 179 22.65 -0.87 -2.09
CA SER A 179 23.99 -0.76 -2.70
C SER A 179 24.75 0.44 -2.16
N LYS A 180 24.10 1.62 -2.11
CA LYS A 180 24.69 2.85 -1.59
C LYS A 180 25.06 2.76 -0.11
N LYS A 181 24.21 2.13 0.71
CA LYS A 181 24.53 1.82 2.11
C LYS A 181 25.80 0.96 2.21
N ASN A 182 25.89 -0.12 1.44
CA ASN A 182 27.07 -1.00 1.49
C ASN A 182 28.35 -0.27 1.09
N GLN A 183 28.29 0.58 0.06
CA GLN A 183 29.42 1.43 -0.35
C GLN A 183 29.83 2.40 0.76
N MET A 184 28.87 3.06 1.40
CA MET A 184 29.14 4.00 2.50
C MET A 184 29.68 3.29 3.74
N ALA A 185 29.16 2.10 4.07
CA ALA A 185 29.68 1.28 5.16
C ALA A 185 31.13 0.85 4.92
N ALA A 186 31.48 0.45 3.69
CA ALA A 186 32.86 0.13 3.32
C ALA A 186 33.79 1.34 3.49
N ARG A 187 33.37 2.52 2.98
CA ARG A 187 34.15 3.76 3.12
C ARG A 187 34.30 4.19 4.58
N ALA A 188 33.24 4.08 5.38
CA ALA A 188 33.27 4.41 6.81
C ALA A 188 34.25 3.51 7.57
N ARG A 189 34.27 2.19 7.27
CA ARG A 189 35.26 1.26 7.83
C ARG A 189 36.69 1.64 7.46
N THR A 190 36.95 1.95 6.18
CA THR A 190 38.28 2.39 5.73
C THR A 190 38.70 3.68 6.43
N ALA A 191 37.82 4.69 6.49
CA ALA A 191 38.10 5.96 7.15
C ALA A 191 38.38 5.79 8.66
N LYS A 192 37.60 4.93 9.35
CA LYS A 192 37.82 4.60 10.76
C LYS A 192 39.15 3.89 10.98
N SER A 193 39.52 2.95 10.12
CA SER A 193 40.84 2.28 10.19
C SER A 193 41.98 3.26 9.93
N THR A 194 41.86 4.17 8.96
CA THR A 194 42.85 5.21 8.70
C THR A 194 42.97 6.19 9.87
N GLN A 195 41.86 6.61 10.48
CA GLN A 195 41.89 7.40 11.71
C GLN A 195 42.59 6.66 12.84
N MET A 196 42.25 5.40 13.12
CA MET A 196 42.93 4.61 14.15
C MET A 196 44.44 4.50 13.91
N VAL A 197 44.87 4.24 12.68
CA VAL A 197 46.30 4.17 12.31
C VAL A 197 46.96 5.54 12.49
N ASN A 198 46.31 6.62 12.10
CA ASN A 198 46.83 7.99 12.28
C ASN A 198 46.87 8.41 13.76
N ASP A 199 45.89 8.02 14.57
CA ASP A 199 45.86 8.28 16.01
C ASP A 199 46.97 7.49 16.73
N MET A 200 47.19 6.23 16.35
CA MET A 200 48.33 5.43 16.82
C MET A 200 49.65 6.05 16.39
N LEU A 201 49.78 6.47 15.14
CA LEU A 201 51.01 7.10 14.61
C LEU A 201 51.25 8.49 15.21
N SER A 202 50.21 9.28 15.46
CA SER A 202 50.28 10.56 16.17
C SER A 202 50.63 10.37 17.63
N GLY A 203 50.13 9.30 18.26
CA GLY A 203 50.54 8.89 19.61
C GLY A 203 52.00 8.43 19.67
N LEU A 204 52.56 7.96 18.54
CA LEU A 204 53.97 7.58 18.42
C LEU A 204 54.90 8.74 18.01
N THR A 205 54.37 9.77 17.33
CA THR A 205 55.16 10.92 16.82
C THR A 205 55.05 12.18 17.69
N GLY A 206 54.04 12.27 18.56
CA GLY A 206 53.96 13.26 19.63
C GLY A 206 54.89 12.87 20.78
N LYS A 207 56.12 13.41 20.78
CA LYS A 207 57.10 13.46 21.90
C LYS A 207 56.57 12.81 23.18
N THR A 208 56.92 11.55 23.47
CA THR A 208 56.88 10.91 24.81
C THR A 208 57.14 9.39 24.77
N SER A 209 57.74 8.81 23.72
CA SER A 209 58.19 7.39 23.79
C SER A 209 59.22 7.17 24.93
N MET A 210 59.93 8.22 25.34
CA MET A 210 60.82 8.20 26.51
C MET A 210 60.09 8.50 27.84
N ASP A 211 59.10 9.39 27.85
CA ASP A 211 58.31 9.71 29.05
C ASP A 211 57.33 8.59 29.46
N ALA A 212 56.86 7.79 28.50
CA ALA A 212 56.10 6.57 28.81
C ALA A 212 56.99 5.49 29.42
N PHE A 213 58.29 5.46 29.08
CA PHE A 213 59.29 4.60 29.72
C PHE A 213 59.61 5.09 31.13
N ASN A 214 59.89 6.39 31.29
CA ASN A 214 60.16 7.03 32.59
C ASN A 214 59.00 6.86 33.59
N ARG A 215 57.75 6.97 33.15
CA ARG A 215 56.56 6.73 34.01
C ARG A 215 56.34 5.26 34.38
N MET A 216 56.92 4.34 33.60
CA MET A 216 56.89 2.91 33.89
C MET A 216 58.01 2.55 34.87
N GLU A 217 59.19 3.16 34.72
CA GLU A 217 60.35 3.05 35.62
C GLU A 217 60.03 3.62 37.01
N GLU A 218 59.45 4.83 37.10
CA GLU A 218 59.01 5.46 38.36
C GLU A 218 57.93 4.62 39.08
N LYS A 219 57.12 3.86 38.32
CA LYS A 219 56.14 2.92 38.87
C LYS A 219 56.76 1.63 39.39
N VAL A 220 57.87 1.17 38.81
CA VAL A 220 58.59 -0.02 39.25
C VAL A 220 59.41 0.31 40.50
N GLU A 221 60.10 1.45 40.53
CA GLU A 221 60.82 1.91 41.74
C GLU A 221 59.88 2.12 42.94
N ALA A 222 58.69 2.68 42.73
CA ALA A 222 57.70 2.86 43.80
C ALA A 222 57.09 1.54 44.31
N LEU A 223 57.13 0.47 43.51
CA LEU A 223 56.70 -0.88 43.89
C LEU A 223 57.83 -1.70 44.52
N GLU A 224 59.09 -1.41 44.20
CA GLU A 224 60.27 -2.02 44.84
C GLU A 224 60.68 -1.32 46.15
N ALA A 225 60.23 -0.08 46.36
CA ALA A 225 60.45 0.69 47.59
C ALA A 225 59.32 0.56 48.64
N ALA A 226 58.29 -0.27 48.38
CA ALA A 226 57.19 -0.60 49.30
C ALA A 226 57.33 -2.03 49.84
#